data_AF-A0A3D1KE20-F1
#
_entry.id   AF-A0A3D1KE20-F1
#
_cell.length_a   1.000
_cell.length_b   1.000
_cell.length_c   1.000
_cell.angle_alpha   90.00
_cell.angle_beta   90.00
_cell.angle_gamma   90.00
#
_symmetry.space_group_name_H-M   'P 1'
#
loop_
_entity.id
_entity.type
_entity.pdbx_description
1 polymer ?
#
loop_
_entity_poly.entity_id
_entity_poly.type
_entity_poly.pdbx_seq_one_letter_code
_entity_poly.pdbx_strand_id
1 'polypeptide(L)'
;MFEGQPKALYALSLANTGERFGYYTMLAVFVLFLRANFGLAHETAGLIYSTFLGFVYFLPFFGGILADKFGYGKMVTIGIFIMFFGYLFLSIPLGGGSVALACMLGALLLISTGTGLFKGNLQVMIGNLYDSPELQDKRDSAFSIFYMAINVGALFAPTAAVKIMEWAQTTLNVSVADSYHFAFAVACASLIVSIAIYYCFRSTFRHAEGGKKKAEAILNKAQKPQADDTKARIIALCLVFAVVLFFWMAFHQ
;
A
#
# COMPACT_ATOMS: atom_id res chain seq x y z
N MET A 1 8.87 22.96 6.53
CA MET A 1 8.27 21.71 5.99
C MET A 1 6.75 21.74 6.03
N PHE A 2 6.12 21.97 7.19
CA PHE A 2 4.64 21.93 7.34
C PHE A 2 3.88 23.22 6.95
N GLU A 3 4.58 24.34 6.79
CA GLU A 3 3.94 25.66 6.62
C GLU A 3 3.32 25.88 5.23
N GLY A 4 2.05 26.29 5.24
CA GLY A 4 1.26 26.58 4.05
C GLY A 4 1.09 25.39 3.10
N GLN A 5 1.08 24.17 3.65
CA GLN A 5 0.70 22.95 2.94
C GLN A 5 -0.84 22.84 2.88
N PRO A 6 -1.42 22.40 1.75
CA PRO A 6 -2.86 22.15 1.63
C PRO A 6 -3.36 21.13 2.65
N LYS A 7 -4.56 21.33 3.20
CA LYS A 7 -5.22 20.36 4.10
C LYS A 7 -5.35 18.96 3.47
N ALA A 8 -5.52 18.93 2.16
CA ALA A 8 -5.56 17.72 1.34
C ALA A 8 -4.31 16.84 1.49
N LEU A 9 -3.11 17.41 1.67
CA LEU A 9 -1.88 16.66 1.88
C LEU A 9 -1.99 15.78 3.11
N TYR A 10 -2.41 16.36 4.22
CA TYR A 10 -2.51 15.67 5.51
C TYR A 10 -3.55 14.56 5.45
N ALA A 11 -4.71 14.81 4.83
CA ALA A 11 -5.75 13.80 4.66
C ALA A 11 -5.26 12.60 3.83
N LEU A 12 -4.65 12.85 2.65
CA LEU A 12 -4.13 11.78 1.80
C LEU A 12 -2.95 11.05 2.47
N SER A 13 -2.09 11.77 3.18
CA SER A 13 -0.97 11.18 3.93
C SER A 13 -1.46 10.28 5.05
N LEU A 14 -2.43 10.72 5.85
CA LEU A 14 -3.00 9.93 6.95
C LEU A 14 -3.78 8.71 6.44
N ALA A 15 -4.55 8.84 5.36
CA ALA A 15 -5.21 7.70 4.73
C ALA A 15 -4.18 6.66 4.25
N ASN A 16 -3.06 7.10 3.69
CA ASN A 16 -1.98 6.21 3.30
C ASN A 16 -1.21 5.64 4.50
N THR A 17 -1.05 6.39 5.60
CA THR A 17 -0.47 5.89 6.85
C THR A 17 -1.26 4.71 7.41
N GLY A 18 -2.59 4.80 7.46
CA GLY A 18 -3.41 3.71 7.98
C GLY A 18 -3.38 2.47 7.08
N GLU A 19 -3.29 2.64 5.76
CA GLU A 19 -3.08 1.52 4.83
C GLU A 19 -1.70 0.87 5.01
N ARG A 20 -0.63 1.66 5.15
CA ARG A 20 0.72 1.16 5.42
C ARG A 20 0.81 0.47 6.77
N PHE A 21 0.16 1.02 7.79
CA PHE A 21 0.07 0.38 9.10
C PHE A 21 -0.58 -1.01 8.98
N GLY A 22 -1.70 -1.13 8.27
CA GLY A 22 -2.37 -2.43 8.08
C GLY A 22 -1.50 -3.42 7.29
N TYR A 23 -0.87 -2.95 6.22
CA TYR A 23 0.05 -3.75 5.42
C TYR A 23 1.22 -4.31 6.23
N TYR A 24 1.91 -3.47 7.00
CA TYR A 24 3.03 -3.92 7.83
C TYR A 24 2.58 -4.73 9.05
N THR A 25 1.37 -4.51 9.57
CA THR A 25 0.80 -5.34 10.65
C THR A 25 0.59 -6.76 10.15
N MET A 26 0.04 -6.90 8.95
CA MET A 26 -0.13 -8.20 8.29
C MET A 26 1.23 -8.85 8.01
N LEU A 27 2.15 -8.13 7.35
CA LEU A 27 3.47 -8.67 6.98
C LEU A 27 4.27 -9.16 8.19
N ALA A 28 4.22 -8.46 9.32
CA ALA A 28 4.98 -8.79 10.53
C ALA A 28 4.69 -10.21 11.03
N VAL A 29 3.48 -10.70 10.78
CA VAL A 29 3.01 -12.00 11.29
C VAL A 29 2.70 -13.01 10.18
N PHE A 30 2.81 -12.61 8.91
CA PHE A 30 2.27 -13.36 7.78
C PHE A 30 2.91 -14.74 7.59
N VAL A 31 4.25 -14.82 7.54
CA VAL A 31 4.95 -16.11 7.39
C VAL A 31 4.67 -17.03 8.57
N LEU A 32 4.59 -16.47 9.78
CA LEU A 32 4.29 -17.25 10.99
C LEU A 32 2.85 -17.78 10.95
N PHE A 33 1.90 -16.96 10.51
CA PHE A 33 0.51 -17.35 10.30
C PHE A 33 0.39 -18.53 9.33
N LEU A 34 1.07 -18.47 8.17
CA LEU A 34 1.06 -19.55 7.17
C LEU A 34 1.50 -20.89 7.76
N ARG A 35 2.52 -20.87 8.61
CA ARG A 35 3.05 -22.07 9.26
C ARG A 35 2.12 -22.56 10.36
N ALA A 36 1.62 -21.66 11.20
CA ALA A 36 0.77 -22.00 12.34
C ALA A 36 -0.63 -22.51 11.95
N ASN A 37 -1.25 -21.90 10.93
CA ASN A 37 -2.64 -22.23 10.54
C ASN A 37 -2.73 -23.34 9.49
N PHE A 38 -1.72 -23.47 8.62
CA PHE A 38 -1.76 -24.42 7.50
C PHE A 38 -0.66 -25.48 7.56
N GLY A 39 0.21 -25.45 8.56
CA GLY A 39 1.30 -26.43 8.70
C GLY A 39 2.32 -26.38 7.55
N LEU A 40 2.42 -25.25 6.84
CA LEU A 40 3.31 -25.14 5.68
C LEU A 40 4.78 -25.21 6.09
N ALA A 41 5.58 -25.89 5.27
CA ALA A 41 7.03 -25.85 5.38
C ALA A 41 7.57 -24.43 5.17
N HIS A 42 8.76 -24.14 5.70
CA HIS A 42 9.34 -22.80 5.66
C HIS A 42 9.54 -22.31 4.22
N GLU A 43 9.96 -23.21 3.33
CA GLU A 43 10.20 -22.97 1.91
C GLU A 43 8.90 -22.59 1.19
N THR A 44 7.82 -23.32 1.45
CA THR A 44 6.51 -23.05 0.84
C THR A 44 5.91 -21.74 1.35
N ALA A 45 6.03 -21.46 2.65
CA ALA A 45 5.58 -20.19 3.23
C ALA A 45 6.38 -19.00 2.67
N GLY A 46 7.70 -19.17 2.50
CA GLY A 46 8.58 -18.19 1.86
C GLY A 46 8.20 -17.93 0.41
N LEU A 47 7.86 -18.97 -0.36
CA LEU A 47 7.42 -18.83 -1.75
C LEU A 47 6.10 -18.06 -1.86
N ILE A 48 5.12 -18.34 -0.99
CA ILE A 48 3.85 -17.59 -0.95
C ILE A 48 4.12 -16.13 -0.60
N TYR A 49 4.98 -15.88 0.40
CA TYR A 49 5.39 -14.53 0.81
C TYR A 49 6.02 -13.75 -0.34
N SER A 50 7.03 -14.31 -1.02
CA SER A 50 7.73 -13.64 -2.11
C SER A 50 6.83 -13.42 -3.32
N THR A 51 5.93 -14.36 -3.61
CA THR A 51 4.94 -14.24 -4.69
C THR A 51 3.95 -13.12 -4.40
N PHE A 52 3.42 -13.07 -3.17
CA PHE A 52 2.57 -11.98 -2.71
C PHE A 52 3.27 -10.62 -2.84
N LEU A 53 4.53 -10.54 -2.40
CA LEU A 53 5.33 -9.33 -2.50
C LEU A 53 5.52 -8.92 -3.97
N GLY A 54 5.85 -9.88 -4.84
CA GLY A 54 5.95 -9.69 -6.29
C GLY A 54 4.68 -9.05 -6.88
N PHE A 55 3.50 -9.56 -6.53
CA PHE A 55 2.24 -8.94 -6.96
C PHE A 55 2.04 -7.53 -6.42
N VAL A 56 2.34 -7.27 -5.15
CA VAL A 56 2.22 -5.94 -4.53
C VAL A 56 3.09 -4.90 -5.23
N TYR A 57 4.28 -5.28 -5.73
CA TYR A 57 5.15 -4.37 -6.47
C TYR A 57 4.82 -4.28 -7.96
N PHE A 58 4.27 -5.34 -8.55
CA PHE A 58 3.98 -5.39 -9.99
C PHE A 58 2.62 -4.79 -10.36
N LEU A 59 1.56 -5.08 -9.60
CA LEU A 59 0.20 -4.61 -9.88
C LEU A 59 0.01 -3.08 -9.90
N PRO A 60 0.78 -2.25 -9.16
CA PRO A 60 0.74 -0.80 -9.30
C PRO A 60 0.94 -0.29 -10.72
N PHE A 61 1.70 -1.00 -11.56
CA PHE A 61 1.86 -0.67 -12.97
C PHE A 61 0.51 -0.66 -13.70
N PHE A 62 -0.27 -1.74 -13.57
CA PHE A 62 -1.61 -1.82 -14.16
C PHE A 62 -2.58 -0.85 -13.48
N GLY A 63 -2.44 -0.63 -12.17
CA GLY A 63 -3.24 0.32 -11.44
C GLY A 63 -3.09 1.76 -11.95
N GLY A 64 -1.88 2.16 -12.36
CA GLY A 64 -1.63 3.45 -13.01
C GLY A 64 -2.31 3.55 -14.37
N ILE A 65 -2.16 2.55 -15.22
CA ILE A 65 -2.79 2.50 -16.56
C ILE A 65 -4.32 2.64 -16.45
N LEU A 66 -4.93 1.92 -15.50
CA LEU A 66 -6.37 2.02 -15.25
C LEU A 66 -6.76 3.41 -14.73
N ALA A 67 -5.94 4.01 -13.87
CA ALA A 67 -6.22 5.34 -13.33
C ALA A 67 -6.12 6.46 -14.36
N ASP A 68 -5.23 6.35 -15.34
CA ASP A 68 -5.16 7.31 -16.44
C ASP A 68 -6.47 7.31 -17.24
N LYS A 69 -7.08 6.13 -17.44
CA LYS A 69 -8.34 5.98 -18.18
C LYS A 69 -9.58 6.34 -17.36
N PHE A 70 -9.63 5.90 -16.10
CA PHE A 70 -10.84 5.95 -15.26
C PHE A 70 -10.81 7.02 -14.17
N GLY A 71 -9.64 7.60 -13.90
CA GLY A 71 -9.38 8.62 -12.88
C GLY A 71 -8.71 8.03 -11.62
N TYR A 72 -7.70 8.74 -11.10
CA TYR A 72 -6.95 8.35 -9.91
C TYR A 72 -7.84 8.17 -8.68
N GLY A 73 -8.76 9.11 -8.42
CA GLY A 73 -9.64 9.03 -7.25
C GLY A 73 -10.55 7.80 -7.27
N LYS A 74 -11.02 7.39 -8.46
CA LYS A 74 -11.85 6.17 -8.60
C LYS A 74 -11.02 4.92 -8.36
N MET A 75 -9.80 4.83 -8.89
CA MET A 75 -8.95 3.67 -8.67
C MET A 75 -8.51 3.56 -7.21
N VAL A 76 -8.20 4.68 -6.55
CA VAL A 76 -7.89 4.71 -5.11
C VAL A 76 -9.07 4.19 -4.30
N THR A 77 -10.29 4.66 -4.59
CA THR A 77 -11.51 4.16 -3.95
C THR A 77 -11.73 2.66 -4.18
N ILE A 78 -11.63 2.18 -5.43
CA ILE A 78 -11.81 0.75 -5.70
C ILE A 78 -10.74 -0.06 -4.99
N GLY A 79 -9.48 0.40 -5.04
CA GLY A 79 -8.35 -0.26 -4.40
C GLY A 79 -8.53 -0.42 -2.90
N ILE A 80 -8.94 0.64 -2.19
CA ILE A 80 -9.11 0.58 -0.74
C ILE A 80 -10.25 -0.36 -0.32
N PHE A 81 -11.34 -0.44 -1.10
CA PHE A 81 -12.43 -1.39 -0.82
C PHE A 81 -12.06 -2.84 -1.13
N ILE A 82 -11.37 -3.11 -2.24
CA ILE A 82 -10.89 -4.45 -2.56
C ILE A 82 -9.93 -4.95 -1.46
N MET A 83 -9.01 -4.08 -1.02
CA MET A 83 -8.06 -4.39 0.04
C MET A 83 -8.77 -4.64 1.38
N PHE A 84 -9.84 -3.90 1.67
CA PHE A 84 -10.66 -4.11 2.87
C PHE A 84 -11.26 -5.50 2.91
N PHE A 85 -11.85 -5.98 1.81
CA PHE A 85 -12.35 -7.36 1.76
C PHE A 85 -11.24 -8.39 1.91
N GLY A 86 -10.05 -8.11 1.39
CA GLY A 86 -8.88 -8.95 1.60
C GLY A 86 -8.49 -9.09 3.08
N TYR A 87 -8.32 -7.96 3.81
CA TYR A 87 -8.03 -8.02 5.24
C TYR A 87 -9.18 -8.60 6.07
N LEU A 88 -10.42 -8.33 5.68
CA LEU A 88 -11.60 -8.91 6.33
C LEU A 88 -11.58 -10.44 6.22
N PHE A 89 -11.34 -10.99 5.03
CA PHE A 89 -11.23 -12.44 4.86
C PHE A 89 -10.07 -13.05 5.63
N LEU A 90 -8.91 -12.37 5.70
CA LEU A 90 -7.82 -12.82 6.57
C LEU A 90 -8.20 -12.77 8.05
N SER A 91 -9.04 -11.82 8.49
CA SER A 91 -9.44 -11.70 9.90
C SER A 91 -10.44 -12.75 10.38
N ILE A 92 -10.99 -13.57 9.47
CA ILE A 92 -11.97 -14.61 9.83
C ILE A 92 -11.23 -15.94 10.03
N PRO A 93 -11.35 -16.60 11.20
CA PRO A 93 -10.77 -17.91 11.45
C PRO A 93 -11.58 -18.99 10.72
N LEU A 94 -11.21 -19.28 9.47
CA LEU A 94 -11.82 -20.34 8.65
C LEU A 94 -11.27 -21.74 8.98
N GLY A 95 -10.33 -21.85 9.92
CA GLY A 95 -9.68 -23.09 10.32
C GLY A 95 -8.63 -23.57 9.32
N GLY A 96 -8.30 -24.86 9.39
CA GLY A 96 -7.32 -25.52 8.51
C GLY A 96 -7.96 -26.21 7.31
N GLY A 97 -7.14 -26.54 6.31
CA GLY A 97 -7.51 -27.35 5.15
C GLY A 97 -7.55 -26.58 3.81
N SER A 98 -7.86 -27.30 2.73
CA SER A 98 -7.73 -26.79 1.36
C SER A 98 -8.65 -25.61 1.05
N VAL A 99 -9.85 -25.58 1.63
CA VAL A 99 -10.81 -24.47 1.44
C VAL A 99 -10.31 -23.20 2.12
N ALA A 100 -9.88 -23.29 3.38
CA ALA A 100 -9.32 -22.16 4.12
C ALA A 100 -8.05 -21.62 3.44
N LEU A 101 -7.19 -22.51 2.91
CA LEU A 101 -6.01 -22.12 2.15
C LEU A 101 -6.38 -21.37 0.87
N ALA A 102 -7.39 -21.84 0.12
CA ALA A 102 -7.87 -21.17 -1.08
C ALA A 102 -8.47 -19.79 -0.77
N CYS A 103 -9.25 -19.67 0.31
CA CYS A 103 -9.78 -18.38 0.78
C CYS A 103 -8.66 -17.42 1.17
N MET A 104 -7.63 -17.90 1.87
CA MET A 104 -6.45 -17.11 2.24
C MET A 104 -5.68 -16.62 1.01
N LEU A 105 -5.41 -17.48 0.02
CA LEU A 105 -4.76 -17.09 -1.23
C LEU A 105 -5.61 -16.07 -2.00
N GLY A 106 -6.94 -16.26 -2.05
CA GLY A 106 -7.87 -15.29 -2.61
C GLY A 106 -7.80 -13.94 -1.89
N ALA A 107 -7.70 -13.94 -0.57
CA ALA A 107 -7.54 -12.72 0.23
C ALA A 107 -6.22 -11.98 -0.10
N LEU A 108 -5.11 -12.70 -0.28
CA LEU A 108 -3.83 -12.11 -0.71
C LEU A 108 -3.90 -11.49 -2.10
N LEU A 109 -4.64 -12.11 -3.03
CA LEU A 109 -4.89 -11.55 -4.36
C LEU A 109 -5.72 -10.25 -4.27
N LEU A 110 -6.73 -10.21 -3.40
CA LEU A 110 -7.49 -8.99 -3.14
C LEU A 110 -6.59 -7.90 -2.54
N ILE A 111 -5.78 -8.21 -1.53
CA ILE A 111 -4.87 -7.24 -0.91
C ILE A 111 -3.88 -6.70 -1.94
N SER A 112 -3.21 -7.56 -2.70
CA SER A 112 -2.23 -7.15 -3.70
C SER A 112 -2.85 -6.32 -4.84
N THR A 113 -4.03 -6.71 -5.33
CA THR A 113 -4.78 -5.94 -6.33
C THR A 113 -5.24 -4.59 -5.79
N GLY A 114 -5.77 -4.58 -4.57
CA GLY A 114 -6.18 -3.36 -3.88
C GLY A 114 -5.02 -2.39 -3.68
N THR A 115 -3.85 -2.89 -3.25
CA THR A 115 -2.63 -2.08 -3.10
C THR A 115 -2.14 -1.57 -4.44
N GLY A 116 -2.23 -2.38 -5.50
CA GLY A 116 -1.91 -1.96 -6.87
C GLY A 116 -2.73 -0.76 -7.35
N LEU A 117 -4.04 -0.77 -7.07
CA LEU A 117 -4.94 0.34 -7.44
C LEU A 117 -4.82 1.55 -6.51
N PHE A 118 -4.41 1.36 -5.26
CA PHE A 118 -4.36 2.40 -4.24
C PHE A 118 -3.03 3.19 -4.25
N LYS A 119 -1.90 2.49 -4.10
CA LYS A 119 -0.62 3.08 -3.67
C LYS A 119 -0.06 4.11 -4.66
N GLY A 120 0.07 3.73 -5.94
CA GLY A 120 0.60 4.62 -6.97
C GLY A 120 -0.33 5.79 -7.25
N ASN A 121 -1.63 5.51 -7.32
CA ASN A 121 -2.64 6.50 -7.70
C ASN A 121 -2.85 7.57 -6.63
N LEU A 122 -2.77 7.21 -5.34
CA LEU A 122 -2.82 8.18 -4.24
C LEU A 122 -1.61 9.13 -4.28
N GLN A 123 -0.40 8.62 -4.57
CA GLN A 123 0.79 9.46 -4.71
C GLN A 123 0.67 10.44 -5.88
N VAL A 124 0.07 10.01 -7.00
CA VAL A 124 -0.24 10.90 -8.11
C VAL A 124 -1.23 11.98 -7.66
N MET A 125 -2.29 11.63 -6.91
CA MET A 125 -3.21 12.63 -6.36
C MET A 125 -2.51 13.66 -5.46
N ILE A 126 -1.55 13.24 -4.63
CA ILE A 126 -0.74 14.18 -3.83
C ILE A 126 0.07 15.09 -4.73
N GLY A 127 0.76 14.55 -5.74
CA GLY A 127 1.50 15.35 -6.71
C GLY A 127 0.60 16.37 -7.41
N ASN A 128 -0.62 15.97 -7.76
CA ASN A 128 -1.61 16.81 -8.42
C ASN A 128 -2.10 18.00 -7.57
N LEU A 129 -1.91 17.98 -6.24
CA LEU A 129 -2.25 19.12 -5.37
C LEU A 129 -1.31 20.32 -5.58
N TYR A 130 -0.12 20.09 -6.12
CA TYR A 130 0.95 21.09 -6.26
C TYR A 130 1.18 21.50 -7.71
N ASP A 131 0.19 21.33 -8.57
CA ASP A 131 0.32 21.64 -9.99
C ASP A 131 0.30 23.14 -10.29
N SER A 132 -0.35 23.92 -9.42
CA SER A 132 -0.47 25.35 -9.59
C SER A 132 0.89 26.02 -9.31
N PRO A 133 1.27 27.09 -10.07
CA PRO A 133 2.55 27.77 -9.93
C PRO A 133 2.87 28.21 -8.49
N GLU A 134 1.84 28.55 -7.70
CA GLU A 134 1.97 29.04 -6.34
C GLU A 134 2.37 27.94 -5.34
N LEU A 135 2.14 26.67 -5.69
CA LEU A 135 2.37 25.51 -4.83
C LEU A 135 3.51 24.61 -5.33
N GLN A 136 4.03 24.80 -6.55
CA GLN A 136 5.05 23.91 -7.13
C GLN A 136 6.29 23.76 -6.23
N ASP A 137 6.79 24.86 -5.67
CA ASP A 137 7.99 24.86 -4.81
C ASP A 137 7.81 24.07 -3.50
N LYS A 138 6.56 23.76 -3.12
CA LYS A 138 6.24 23.02 -1.90
C LYS A 138 6.11 21.51 -2.12
N ARG A 139 6.13 21.06 -3.38
CA ARG A 139 5.89 19.66 -3.76
C ARG A 139 6.88 18.70 -3.11
N ASP A 140 8.16 19.01 -3.12
CA ASP A 140 9.20 18.12 -2.54
C ASP A 140 9.04 18.01 -1.03
N SER A 141 8.79 19.13 -0.36
CA SER A 141 8.46 19.14 1.08
C SER A 141 7.20 18.34 1.39
N ALA A 142 6.22 18.31 0.49
CA ALA A 142 5.00 17.53 0.67
C ALA A 142 5.27 16.03 0.59
N PHE A 143 6.11 15.58 -0.34
CA PHE A 143 6.53 14.17 -0.41
C PHE A 143 7.36 13.77 0.82
N SER A 144 8.20 14.65 1.36
CA SER A 144 8.89 14.40 2.63
C SER A 144 7.92 14.18 3.80
N ILE A 145 6.85 15.00 3.91
CA ILE A 145 5.79 14.81 4.92
C ILE A 145 5.07 13.47 4.70
N PHE A 146 4.72 13.18 3.45
CA PHE A 146 4.05 11.94 3.08
C PHE A 146 4.87 10.70 3.47
N TYR A 147 6.16 10.68 3.16
CA TYR A 147 7.05 9.57 3.52
C TYR A 147 7.28 9.47 5.03
N MET A 148 7.37 10.60 5.73
CA MET A 148 7.42 10.60 7.19
C MET A 148 6.17 9.95 7.80
N ALA A 149 4.99 10.30 7.31
CA ALA A 149 3.73 9.72 7.76
C ALA A 149 3.64 8.22 7.49
N ILE A 150 4.19 7.73 6.36
CA ILE A 150 4.31 6.31 6.06
C ILE A 150 5.18 5.58 7.10
N ASN A 151 6.36 6.12 7.37
CA ASN A 151 7.33 5.50 8.28
C ASN A 151 6.79 5.42 9.71
N VAL A 152 6.04 6.44 10.15
CA VAL A 152 5.35 6.42 11.44
C VAL A 152 4.36 5.27 11.51
N GLY A 153 3.52 5.06 10.48
CA GLY A 153 2.60 3.92 10.44
C GLY A 153 3.32 2.57 10.46
N ALA A 154 4.39 2.44 9.67
CA ALA A 154 5.18 1.21 9.60
C ALA A 154 5.88 0.86 10.93
N LEU A 155 6.36 1.87 11.66
CA LEU A 155 7.08 1.71 12.92
C LEU A 155 6.23 1.02 13.99
N PHE A 156 4.96 1.40 14.12
CA PHE A 156 4.08 0.88 15.16
C PHE A 156 3.34 -0.42 14.79
N ALA A 157 3.31 -0.76 13.51
CA ALA A 157 2.53 -1.87 12.99
C ALA A 157 2.95 -3.25 13.56
N PRO A 158 4.24 -3.64 13.61
CA PRO A 158 4.64 -4.91 14.21
C PRO A 158 4.29 -5.00 15.70
N THR A 159 4.49 -3.91 16.45
CA THR A 159 4.14 -3.86 17.88
C THR A 159 2.64 -4.02 18.09
N ALA A 160 1.82 -3.41 17.25
CA ALA A 160 0.36 -3.58 17.30
C ALA A 160 -0.06 -5.03 17.03
N ALA A 161 0.57 -5.68 16.04
CA ALA A 161 0.32 -7.09 15.72
C ALA A 161 0.63 -8.02 16.90
N VAL A 162 1.80 -7.87 17.52
CA VAL A 162 2.21 -8.69 18.66
C VAL A 162 1.30 -8.45 19.87
N LYS A 163 1.04 -7.19 20.22
CA LYS A 163 0.23 -6.86 21.40
C LYS A 163 -1.21 -7.33 21.28
N ILE A 164 -1.84 -7.23 20.11
CA ILE A 164 -3.21 -7.71 19.94
C ILE A 164 -3.28 -9.23 20.00
N MET A 165 -2.28 -9.93 19.45
CA MET A 165 -2.20 -11.38 19.55
C MET A 165 -1.99 -11.84 21.01
N GLU A 166 -1.11 -11.17 21.76
CA GLU A 166 -0.87 -11.43 23.17
C GLU A 166 -2.15 -11.19 24.00
N TRP A 167 -2.83 -10.08 23.77
CA TRP A 167 -4.11 -9.77 24.40
C TRP A 167 -5.16 -10.85 24.11
N ALA A 168 -5.27 -11.29 22.85
CA ALA A 168 -6.23 -12.31 22.47
C ALA A 168 -5.93 -13.65 23.18
N GLN A 169 -4.66 -14.07 23.19
CA GLN A 169 -4.24 -15.32 23.86
C GLN A 169 -4.48 -15.27 25.38
N THR A 170 -4.21 -14.14 26.03
CA THR A 170 -4.29 -14.03 27.49
C THR A 170 -5.71 -13.76 28.00
N THR A 171 -6.50 -12.96 27.29
CA THR A 171 -7.83 -12.51 27.75
C THR A 171 -8.95 -13.39 27.21
N LEU A 172 -8.82 -13.86 25.97
CA LEU A 172 -9.84 -14.67 25.29
C LEU A 172 -9.49 -16.16 25.26
N ASN A 173 -8.32 -16.54 25.79
CA ASN A 173 -7.81 -17.93 25.77
C ASN A 173 -7.81 -18.57 24.38
N VAL A 174 -7.63 -17.77 23.31
CA VAL A 174 -7.55 -18.29 21.94
C VAL A 174 -6.19 -18.92 21.66
N SER A 175 -6.16 -19.87 20.72
CA SER A 175 -4.92 -20.50 20.30
C SER A 175 -3.97 -19.49 19.61
N VAL A 176 -2.68 -19.82 19.55
CA VAL A 176 -1.70 -19.01 18.79
C VAL A 176 -2.12 -18.91 17.32
N ALA A 177 -2.59 -20.01 16.73
CA ALA A 177 -3.08 -20.03 15.35
C ALA A 177 -4.24 -19.05 15.15
N ASP A 178 -5.21 -19.04 16.06
CA ASP A 178 -6.38 -18.15 15.95
C ASP A 178 -6.02 -16.69 16.25
N SER A 179 -5.02 -16.45 17.10
CA SER A 179 -4.59 -15.10 17.47
C SER A 179 -4.12 -14.26 16.28
N TYR A 180 -3.57 -14.88 15.22
CA TYR A 180 -3.14 -14.16 14.01
C TYR A 180 -4.30 -13.44 13.32
N HIS A 181 -5.52 -13.99 13.39
CA HIS A 181 -6.71 -13.37 12.82
C HIS A 181 -7.03 -12.02 13.49
N PHE A 182 -6.65 -11.83 14.76
CA PHE A 182 -6.78 -10.54 15.44
C PHE A 182 -5.77 -9.50 14.94
N ALA A 183 -4.55 -9.90 14.58
CA ALA A 183 -3.61 -9.00 13.92
C ALA A 183 -4.15 -8.54 12.55
N PHE A 184 -4.76 -9.45 11.79
CA PHE A 184 -5.43 -9.10 10.53
C PHE A 184 -6.68 -8.24 10.75
N ALA A 185 -7.41 -8.44 11.85
CA ALA A 185 -8.52 -7.57 12.24
C ALA A 185 -8.05 -6.14 12.54
N VAL A 186 -6.90 -5.97 13.21
CA VAL A 186 -6.27 -4.66 13.43
C VAL A 186 -5.87 -4.01 12.10
N ALA A 187 -5.31 -4.77 11.16
CA ALA A 187 -5.02 -4.27 9.81
C ALA A 187 -6.30 -3.86 9.05
N CYS A 188 -7.37 -4.63 9.19
CA CYS A 188 -8.68 -4.31 8.62
C CYS A 188 -9.24 -3.01 9.24
N ALA A 189 -9.19 -2.88 10.56
CA ALA A 189 -9.65 -1.69 11.29
C ALA A 189 -8.87 -0.43 10.90
N SER A 190 -7.54 -0.51 10.71
CA SER A 190 -6.76 0.63 10.23
C SER A 190 -7.17 1.06 8.82
N LEU A 191 -7.57 0.12 7.97
CA LEU A 191 -8.07 0.42 6.65
C LEU A 191 -9.46 1.07 6.69
N ILE A 192 -10.34 0.67 7.60
CA ILE A 192 -11.62 1.36 7.84
C ILE A 192 -11.36 2.82 8.25
N VAL A 193 -10.41 3.06 9.15
CA VAL A 193 -10.00 4.42 9.54
C VAL A 193 -9.46 5.19 8.33
N SER A 194 -8.66 4.53 7.49
CA SER A 194 -8.12 5.13 6.27
C SER A 194 -9.22 5.53 5.28
N ILE A 195 -10.23 4.67 5.09
CA ILE A 195 -11.42 4.94 4.28
C ILE A 195 -12.18 6.13 4.88
N ALA A 196 -12.42 6.14 6.18
CA ALA A 196 -13.11 7.23 6.85
C ALA A 196 -12.40 8.57 6.64
N ILE A 197 -11.07 8.64 6.85
CA ILE A 197 -10.27 9.84 6.59
C ILE A 197 -10.36 10.25 5.12
N TYR A 198 -10.20 9.31 4.19
CA TYR A 198 -10.28 9.59 2.76
C TYR A 198 -11.64 10.22 2.39
N TYR A 199 -12.76 9.66 2.86
CA TYR A 199 -14.09 10.16 2.53
C TYR A 199 -14.46 11.45 3.28
N CYS A 200 -14.13 11.57 4.57
CA CYS A 200 -14.40 12.77 5.36
C CYS A 200 -13.71 14.01 4.80
N PHE A 201 -12.49 13.84 4.26
CA PHE A 201 -11.69 14.94 3.72
C PHE A 201 -11.75 15.03 2.19
N ARG A 202 -12.59 14.23 1.52
CA ARG A 202 -12.67 14.17 0.06
C ARG A 202 -12.96 15.51 -0.60
N SER A 203 -13.74 16.38 0.05
CA SER A 203 -14.02 17.73 -0.43
C SER A 203 -12.75 18.56 -0.65
N THR A 204 -11.69 18.30 0.11
CA THR A 204 -10.43 19.05 0.06
C THR A 204 -9.54 18.69 -1.13
N PHE A 205 -9.68 17.50 -1.71
CA PHE A 205 -8.80 16.99 -2.77
C PHE A 205 -9.54 16.52 -4.03
N ARG A 206 -10.85 16.78 -4.14
CA ARG A 206 -11.67 16.36 -5.29
C ARG A 206 -11.13 16.85 -6.64
N HIS A 207 -10.44 18.00 -6.66
CA HIS A 207 -9.80 18.56 -7.86
C HIS A 207 -8.57 17.77 -8.32
N ALA A 208 -7.94 17.00 -7.42
CA ALA A 208 -6.76 16.18 -7.71
C ALA A 208 -7.10 14.75 -8.18
N GLU A 209 -8.38 14.36 -8.20
CA GLU A 209 -8.85 13.00 -8.54
C GLU A 209 -8.82 12.68 -10.06
N GLY A 210 -8.61 13.66 -10.95
CA GLY A 210 -8.81 13.53 -12.39
C GLY A 210 -7.69 12.79 -13.16
N GLY A 211 -8.08 11.92 -14.12
CA GLY A 211 -7.14 11.17 -14.98
C GLY A 211 -7.01 11.66 -16.43
N LYS A 212 -8.10 12.14 -17.06
CA LYS A 212 -8.13 12.39 -18.52
C LYS A 212 -7.43 13.67 -19.01
N LYS A 213 -7.58 14.81 -18.33
CA LYS A 213 -7.02 16.10 -18.79
C LYS A 213 -5.49 16.21 -18.64
N LYS A 214 -4.87 15.29 -17.89
CA LYS A 214 -3.47 15.41 -17.45
C LYS A 214 -2.51 14.51 -18.20
N ALA A 215 -2.93 13.29 -18.55
CA ALA A 215 -2.14 12.43 -19.44
C ALA A 215 -1.87 13.12 -20.79
N GLU A 216 -2.88 13.78 -21.36
CA GLU A 216 -2.75 14.61 -22.57
C GLU A 216 -1.84 15.83 -22.33
N ALA A 217 -1.93 16.50 -21.18
CA ALA A 217 -1.09 17.65 -20.85
C ALA A 217 0.39 17.26 -20.60
N ILE A 218 0.67 16.10 -20.01
CA ILE A 218 2.02 15.57 -19.78
C ILE A 218 2.64 15.10 -21.11
N LEU A 219 1.86 14.44 -21.97
CA LEU A 219 2.29 14.11 -23.34
C LEU A 219 2.59 15.37 -24.17
N ASN A 220 1.82 16.45 -23.98
CA ASN A 220 2.02 17.71 -24.69
C ASN A 220 3.12 18.60 -24.09
N LYS A 221 3.40 18.51 -22.78
CA LYS A 221 4.51 19.22 -22.10
C LYS A 221 5.82 18.44 -22.09
N ALA A 222 5.82 17.17 -22.45
CA ALA A 222 7.04 16.40 -22.64
C ALA A 222 7.80 16.98 -23.83
N GLN A 223 8.62 17.99 -23.55
CA GLN A 223 9.71 18.41 -24.41
C GLN A 223 10.48 17.13 -24.75
N LYS A 224 10.51 16.74 -26.03
CA LYS A 224 11.27 15.57 -26.48
C LYS A 224 12.67 15.70 -25.87
N PRO A 225 13.08 14.81 -24.95
CA PRO A 225 14.41 14.88 -24.42
C PRO A 225 15.37 14.68 -25.59
N GLN A 226 16.43 15.47 -25.64
CA GLN A 226 17.51 15.26 -26.60
C GLN A 226 17.98 13.80 -26.45
N ALA A 227 18.04 13.06 -27.56
CA ALA A 227 18.10 11.58 -27.54
C ALA A 227 19.26 11.00 -26.71
N ASP A 228 20.36 11.74 -26.53
CA ASP A 228 21.50 11.33 -25.70
C ASP A 228 21.22 11.36 -24.19
N ASP A 229 20.44 12.33 -23.70
CA ASP A 229 20.09 12.45 -22.27
C ASP A 229 19.14 11.33 -21.83
N THR A 230 18.35 10.80 -22.76
CA THR A 230 17.43 9.68 -22.48
C THR A 230 18.20 8.38 -22.22
N LYS A 231 19.23 8.07 -23.02
CA LYS A 231 20.06 6.86 -22.81
C LYS A 231 20.80 6.91 -21.47
N ALA A 232 21.42 8.04 -21.13
CA ALA A 232 22.12 8.21 -19.88
C ALA A 232 21.18 8.05 -18.67
N ARG A 233 19.98 8.64 -18.73
CA ARG A 233 18.96 8.47 -17.68
C ARG A 233 18.46 7.04 -17.56
N ILE A 234 18.23 6.33 -18.67
CA ILE A 234 17.83 4.92 -18.66
C ILE A 234 18.94 4.07 -18.03
N ILE A 235 20.21 4.27 -18.41
CA ILE A 235 21.35 3.54 -17.83
C ILE A 235 21.46 3.82 -16.33
N ALA A 236 21.35 5.08 -15.92
CA ALA A 236 21.36 5.45 -14.49
C ALA A 236 20.20 4.81 -13.73
N LEU A 237 18.99 4.81 -14.30
CA LEU A 237 17.83 4.12 -13.73
C LEU A 237 18.08 2.62 -13.59
N CYS A 238 18.59 1.96 -14.63
CA CYS A 238 18.93 0.53 -14.58
C CYS A 238 20.00 0.21 -13.54
N LEU A 239 21.05 1.05 -13.41
CA LEU A 239 22.09 0.89 -12.40
C LEU A 239 21.54 1.05 -10.97
N VAL A 240 20.74 2.10 -10.74
CA VAL A 240 20.05 2.30 -9.45
C VAL A 240 19.13 1.11 -9.16
N PHE A 241 18.38 0.65 -10.16
CA PHE A 241 17.47 -0.49 -10.01
C PHE A 241 18.22 -1.78 -9.69
N ALA A 242 19.38 -2.02 -10.29
CA ALA A 242 20.24 -3.16 -10.00
C ALA A 242 20.74 -3.12 -8.54
N VAL A 243 21.26 -1.98 -8.08
CA VAL A 243 21.71 -1.80 -6.69
C VAL A 243 20.56 -2.01 -5.71
N VAL A 244 19.39 -1.44 -5.99
CA VAL A 244 18.19 -1.58 -5.17
C VAL A 244 17.71 -3.03 -5.14
N LEU A 245 17.73 -3.74 -6.27
CA LEU A 245 17.39 -5.16 -6.34
C LEU A 245 18.32 -6.00 -5.47
N PHE A 246 19.63 -5.78 -5.55
CA PHE A 246 20.59 -6.50 -4.70
C PHE A 246 20.39 -6.20 -3.21
N PHE A 247 20.13 -4.94 -2.86
CA PHE A 247 19.84 -4.54 -1.48
C PHE A 247 18.58 -5.24 -0.95
N TRP A 248 17.47 -5.19 -1.69
CA TRP A 248 16.22 -5.83 -1.28
C TRP A 248 16.30 -7.35 -1.31
N MET A 249 17.08 -7.93 -2.24
CA MET A 249 17.36 -9.36 -2.27
C MET A 249 18.10 -9.82 -1.02
N ALA A 250 19.12 -9.08 -0.57
CA ALA A 250 19.83 -9.37 0.67
C ALA A 250 18.96 -9.13 1.92
N PHE A 251 18.06 -8.16 1.88
CA PHE A 251 17.16 -7.84 3.01
C PHE A 251 16.01 -8.85 3.18
N HIS A 252 15.63 -9.55 2.10
CA HIS A 252 14.55 -10.55 2.10
C HIS A 252 15.02 -12.00 1.95
N GLN A 253 16.34 -12.26 2.05
CA GLN A 253 16.88 -13.60 2.30
C GLN A 253 16.60 -14.02 3.75
#